data_AF-A0A8S0WBV2-F1
#
_entry.id   AF-A0A8S0WBV2-F1
#
_cell.length_a   1.000
_cell.length_b   1.000
_cell.length_c   1.000
_cell.angle_alpha   90.00
_cell.angle_beta   90.00
_cell.angle_gamma   90.00
#
_symmetry.space_group_name_H-M   'P 1'
#
loop_
_entity.id
_entity.type
_entity.pdbx_description
1 polymer ?
#
loop_
_entity_poly.entity_id
_entity_poly.type
_entity_poly.pdbx_seq_one_letter_code
_entity_poly.pdbx_strand_id
1 'polypeptide(L)'
;MPTWIISIASSSQQDLELVFSDRIWPNLASWKEDDDDIKLLYSPLIPDGRYKVVFPDVSVQTIPINHGRNTLGHYSSTAFFIRHEPSLREFLFFGDVEPDAIVDHPRTINVWRIAAPKIPETLSSIFIECSWPSGRKDDLLFGHLTPEHLGNELATLASEVVKHRLAVQQNESRRRPLRKKLKRGSLTTEELKDALLGVCVYIIHCKDDMNGDLSKPIREVIVDQVKKVVDEKGLGAVVLAAEQGMHIEI
;
A
#
# COMPACT_ATOMS: atom_id res chain seq x y z
N MET A 1 -23.04 21.00 -5.25
CA MET A 1 -22.14 19.85 -5.04
C MET A 1 -22.74 18.71 -5.85
N PRO A 2 -22.01 18.13 -6.80
CA PRO A 2 -22.50 16.99 -7.56
C PRO A 2 -22.83 15.86 -6.60
N THR A 3 -23.98 15.20 -6.81
CA THR A 3 -24.57 14.28 -5.84
C THR A 3 -23.75 13.00 -5.69
N TRP A 4 -22.90 12.66 -6.68
CA TRP A 4 -22.08 11.44 -6.70
C TRP A 4 -20.73 11.67 -7.41
N ILE A 5 -19.63 11.48 -6.68
CA ILE A 5 -18.26 11.69 -7.18
C ILE A 5 -17.51 10.35 -7.21
N ILE A 6 -16.83 10.07 -8.31
CA ILE A 6 -15.87 8.97 -8.43
C ILE A 6 -14.46 9.56 -8.35
N SER A 7 -13.82 9.44 -7.18
CA SER A 7 -12.42 9.83 -7.03
C SER A 7 -11.52 8.73 -7.61
N ILE A 8 -10.69 9.07 -8.59
CA ILE A 8 -9.93 8.08 -9.38
C ILE A 8 -8.46 8.43 -9.44
N ALA A 9 -7.60 7.42 -9.30
CA ALA A 9 -6.18 7.60 -9.53
C ALA A 9 -5.93 8.05 -10.98
N SER A 10 -5.04 9.02 -11.18
CA SER A 10 -4.75 9.56 -12.50
C SER A 10 -4.23 8.51 -13.51
N SER A 11 -3.67 7.40 -13.03
CA SER A 11 -3.19 6.30 -13.87
C SER A 11 -4.31 5.53 -14.58
N SER A 12 -5.56 5.65 -14.12
CA SER A 12 -6.70 4.85 -14.62
C SER A 12 -7.72 5.68 -15.42
N GLN A 13 -7.43 6.95 -15.71
CA GLN A 13 -8.37 7.87 -16.35
C GLN A 13 -8.78 7.42 -17.75
N GLN A 14 -7.79 7.04 -18.57
CA GLN A 14 -8.01 6.64 -19.96
C GLN A 14 -8.80 5.33 -20.06
N ASP A 15 -8.61 4.43 -19.09
CA ASP A 15 -9.31 3.14 -19.07
C ASP A 15 -10.79 3.31 -18.67
N LEU A 16 -11.09 4.22 -17.74
CA LEU A 16 -12.47 4.46 -17.31
C LEU A 16 -13.32 5.13 -18.39
N GLU A 17 -12.71 5.98 -19.23
CA GLU A 17 -13.37 6.52 -20.43
C GLU A 17 -13.76 5.42 -21.42
N LEU A 18 -13.09 4.27 -21.42
CA LEU A 18 -13.50 3.13 -22.25
C LEU A 18 -14.67 2.37 -21.63
N VAL A 19 -14.75 2.28 -20.29
CA VAL A 19 -15.81 1.57 -19.58
C VAL A 19 -17.15 2.29 -19.75
N PHE A 20 -17.22 3.58 -19.39
CA PHE A 20 -18.44 4.39 -19.47
C PHE A 20 -18.52 5.15 -20.81
N SER A 21 -18.68 4.40 -21.90
CA SER A 21 -18.59 4.94 -23.28
C SER A 21 -19.75 4.58 -24.21
N ASP A 22 -20.82 4.00 -23.67
CA ASP A 22 -21.88 3.31 -24.44
C ASP A 22 -21.38 2.13 -25.27
N ARG A 23 -20.15 1.66 -25.03
CA ARG A 23 -19.56 0.48 -25.69
C ARG A 23 -19.53 -0.73 -24.76
N ILE A 24 -18.91 -0.57 -23.59
CA ILE A 24 -18.85 -1.61 -22.55
C ILE A 24 -20.02 -1.44 -21.58
N TRP A 25 -20.22 -0.19 -21.12
CA TRP A 25 -21.29 0.21 -20.23
C TRP A 25 -21.91 1.52 -20.70
N PRO A 26 -23.19 1.81 -20.36
CA PRO A 26 -23.79 3.11 -20.63
C PRO A 26 -22.92 4.27 -20.13
N ASN A 27 -22.90 5.36 -20.88
CA ASN A 27 -22.13 6.57 -20.57
C ASN A 27 -22.76 7.37 -19.42
N LEU A 28 -22.55 6.85 -18.22
CA LEU A 28 -23.10 7.37 -16.97
C LEU A 28 -22.08 8.18 -16.18
N ALA A 29 -20.97 8.61 -16.78
CA ALA A 29 -19.94 9.37 -16.08
C ALA A 29 -19.35 10.48 -16.96
N SER A 30 -18.96 11.59 -16.34
CA SER A 30 -18.42 12.76 -17.05
C SER A 30 -17.34 13.46 -16.23
N TRP A 31 -16.47 14.17 -16.92
CA TRP A 31 -15.50 15.10 -16.30
C TRP A 31 -16.08 16.49 -16.04
N LYS A 32 -17.26 16.77 -16.59
CA LYS A 32 -17.92 18.07 -16.48
C LYS A 32 -18.85 18.08 -15.28
N GLU A 33 -18.62 19.03 -14.37
CA GLU A 33 -19.47 19.18 -13.18
C GLU A 33 -20.91 19.59 -13.53
N ASP A 34 -21.10 20.19 -14.70
CA ASP A 34 -22.36 20.71 -15.24
C ASP A 34 -22.95 19.86 -16.37
N ASP A 35 -22.55 18.58 -16.47
CA ASP A 35 -23.22 17.61 -17.36
C ASP A 35 -24.61 17.21 -16.81
N ASP A 36 -25.21 16.20 -17.40
CA ASP A 36 -26.51 15.66 -16.97
C ASP A 36 -26.48 15.16 -15.50
N ASP A 37 -27.53 15.50 -14.73
CA ASP A 37 -27.67 15.15 -13.31
C ASP A 37 -27.64 13.64 -13.03
N ILE A 38 -27.91 12.82 -14.05
CA ILE A 38 -27.85 11.35 -13.96
C ILE A 38 -26.41 10.82 -13.97
N LYS A 39 -25.42 11.63 -14.36
CA LYS A 39 -24.04 11.19 -14.53
C LYS A 39 -23.23 11.34 -13.25
N LEU A 40 -22.35 10.40 -13.05
CA LEU A 40 -21.32 10.41 -12.03
C LEU A 40 -20.20 11.37 -12.45
N LEU A 41 -19.69 12.18 -11.51
CA LEU A 41 -18.57 13.07 -11.79
C LEU A 41 -17.25 12.34 -11.54
N TYR A 42 -16.40 12.27 -12.56
CA TYR A 42 -15.01 11.89 -12.39
C TYR A 42 -14.23 13.01 -11.69
N SER A 43 -13.56 12.66 -10.59
CA SER A 43 -12.68 13.55 -9.85
C SER A 43 -11.27 12.94 -9.78
N PRO A 44 -10.29 13.52 -10.50
CA PRO A 44 -8.97 12.90 -10.59
C PRO A 44 -8.10 13.21 -9.37
N LEU A 45 -7.56 12.15 -8.76
CA LEU A 45 -6.54 12.25 -7.72
C LEU A 45 -5.15 12.24 -8.35
N ILE A 46 -4.56 13.43 -8.42
CA ILE A 46 -3.21 13.63 -8.97
C ILE A 46 -2.17 13.27 -7.90
N PRO A 47 -1.19 12.40 -8.20
CA PRO A 47 -0.13 12.02 -7.27
C PRO A 47 0.93 13.12 -7.14
N ASP A 48 0.54 14.28 -6.62
CA ASP A 48 1.41 15.44 -6.38
C ASP A 48 2.02 15.45 -4.96
N GLY A 49 1.85 14.35 -4.23
CA GLY A 49 2.34 14.20 -2.86
C GLY A 49 1.56 14.99 -1.81
N ARG A 50 0.40 15.58 -2.14
CA ARG A 50 -0.44 16.30 -1.17
C ARG A 50 -1.73 15.54 -0.87
N TYR A 51 -2.26 15.75 0.33
CA TYR A 51 -3.61 15.31 0.68
C TYR A 51 -4.65 16.16 -0.07
N LYS A 52 -5.68 15.49 -0.59
CA LYS A 52 -6.86 16.09 -1.21
C LYS A 52 -8.09 15.67 -0.42
N VAL A 53 -8.96 16.62 -0.10
CA VAL A 53 -10.25 16.32 0.54
C VAL A 53 -11.15 15.67 -0.51
N VAL A 54 -11.64 14.46 -0.22
CA VAL A 54 -12.53 13.70 -1.12
C VAL A 54 -13.95 13.59 -0.57
N PHE A 55 -14.10 13.76 0.73
CA PHE A 55 -15.37 13.75 1.46
C PHE A 55 -15.20 14.58 2.75
N PRO A 56 -16.26 15.12 3.37
CA PRO A 56 -16.14 15.77 4.68
C PRO A 56 -15.30 14.95 5.66
N ASP A 57 -14.32 15.61 6.28
CA ASP A 57 -13.38 15.01 7.25
C ASP A 57 -12.48 13.89 6.71
N VAL A 58 -12.50 13.59 5.41
CA VAL A 58 -11.68 12.55 4.79
C VAL A 58 -10.81 13.15 3.69
N SER A 59 -9.51 12.97 3.84
CA SER A 59 -8.53 13.28 2.80
C SER A 59 -7.74 12.08 2.36
N VAL A 60 -7.26 12.15 1.12
CA VAL A 60 -6.51 11.10 0.46
C VAL A 60 -5.24 11.65 -0.14
N GLN A 61 -4.12 10.97 0.08
CA GLN A 61 -2.86 11.19 -0.63
C GLN A 61 -2.56 9.93 -1.47
N THR A 62 -2.31 10.12 -2.77
CA THR A 62 -2.05 9.03 -3.71
C THR A 62 -0.57 8.92 -4.05
N ILE A 63 -0.05 7.69 -4.05
CA ILE A 63 1.33 7.38 -4.41
C ILE A 63 1.34 6.29 -5.49
N PRO A 64 1.98 6.53 -6.65
CA PRO A 64 2.02 5.54 -7.72
C PRO A 64 2.94 4.38 -7.35
N ILE A 65 2.49 3.16 -7.67
CA ILE A 65 3.20 1.89 -7.45
C ILE A 65 3.20 1.06 -8.74
N ASN A 66 4.10 0.09 -8.84
CA ASN A 66 4.19 -0.77 -10.02
C ASN A 66 3.29 -2.00 -9.87
N HIS A 67 2.73 -2.51 -10.97
CA HIS A 67 1.85 -3.67 -10.99
C HIS A 67 2.06 -4.56 -12.23
N GLY A 68 3.31 -4.89 -12.53
CA GLY A 68 3.68 -5.79 -13.62
C GLY A 68 3.76 -5.09 -14.97
N ARG A 69 3.80 -5.88 -16.03
CA ARG A 69 3.93 -5.41 -17.41
C ARG A 69 3.29 -6.35 -18.42
N ASN A 70 2.98 -5.82 -19.59
CA ASN A 70 2.57 -6.57 -20.77
C ASN A 70 3.43 -6.17 -21.99
N THR A 71 3.01 -6.60 -23.18
CA THR A 71 3.70 -6.27 -24.45
C THR A 71 3.63 -4.79 -24.83
N LEU A 72 2.72 -4.02 -24.22
CA LEU A 72 2.50 -2.60 -24.46
C LEU A 72 3.22 -1.70 -23.45
N GLY A 73 3.64 -2.24 -22.30
CA GLY A 73 4.38 -1.48 -21.28
C GLY A 73 4.12 -1.97 -19.86
N HIS A 74 4.49 -1.12 -18.90
CA HIS A 74 4.28 -1.36 -17.47
C HIS A 74 2.87 -0.92 -17.05
N TYR A 75 2.24 -1.72 -16.19
CA TYR A 75 1.03 -1.29 -15.50
C TYR A 75 1.40 -0.44 -14.29
N SER A 76 0.61 0.61 -14.05
CA SER A 76 0.70 1.42 -12.84
C SER A 76 -0.52 1.14 -11.98
N SER A 77 -0.27 0.98 -10.68
CA SER A 77 -1.30 0.93 -9.64
C SER A 77 -1.08 2.10 -8.68
N THR A 78 -1.86 2.18 -7.60
CA THR A 78 -1.83 3.29 -6.63
C THR A 78 -1.95 2.78 -5.21
N ALA A 79 -1.16 3.34 -4.31
CA ALA A 79 -1.36 3.26 -2.86
C ALA A 79 -2.00 4.56 -2.35
N PHE A 80 -2.92 4.42 -1.40
CA PHE A 80 -3.71 5.51 -0.84
C PHE A 80 -3.45 5.62 0.66
N PHE A 81 -3.00 6.79 1.11
CA PHE A 81 -3.12 7.18 2.51
C PHE A 81 -4.48 7.82 2.70
N ILE A 82 -5.34 7.21 3.52
CA ILE A 82 -6.70 7.69 3.79
C ILE A 82 -6.71 8.20 5.23
N ARG A 83 -6.92 9.51 5.39
CA ARG A 83 -6.80 10.22 6.67
C ARG A 83 -8.12 10.81 7.11
N HIS A 84 -8.46 10.60 8.37
CA HIS A 84 -9.54 11.28 9.05
C HIS A 84 -9.03 12.59 9.65
N GLU A 85 -9.41 13.73 9.06
CA GLU A 85 -8.88 15.06 9.37
C GLU A 85 -9.03 15.47 10.85
N PRO A 86 -10.19 15.27 11.53
CA PRO A 86 -10.34 15.62 12.94
C PRO A 86 -9.37 14.89 13.88
N SER A 87 -9.09 13.61 13.62
CA SER A 87 -8.24 12.78 14.48
C SER A 87 -6.79 12.67 14.02
N LEU A 88 -6.53 13.02 12.76
CA LEU A 88 -5.27 12.78 12.03
C LEU A 88 -4.84 11.30 11.93
N ARG A 89 -5.66 10.37 12.38
CA ARG A 89 -5.47 8.93 12.18
C ARG A 89 -5.68 8.60 10.70
N GLU A 90 -4.88 7.66 10.22
CA GLU A 90 -4.91 7.22 8.84
C GLU A 90 -4.58 5.74 8.70
N PHE A 91 -5.02 5.16 7.59
CA PHE A 91 -4.59 3.85 7.15
C PHE A 91 -4.05 3.91 5.73
N LEU A 92 -3.22 2.93 5.41
CA LEU A 92 -2.64 2.77 4.09
C LEU A 92 -3.34 1.65 3.36
N PHE A 93 -3.84 1.94 2.17
CA PHE A 93 -4.55 0.97 1.33
C PHE A 93 -3.86 0.86 -0.02
N PHE A 94 -3.30 -0.31 -0.31
CA PHE A 94 -2.68 -0.61 -1.60
C PHE A 94 -3.72 -1.12 -2.59
N GLY A 95 -3.62 -0.68 -3.85
CA GLY A 95 -4.05 -1.50 -4.98
C GLY A 95 -3.04 -2.62 -5.24
N ASP A 96 -3.26 -3.38 -6.32
CA ASP A 96 -2.36 -4.46 -6.71
C ASP A 96 -0.92 -3.95 -6.90
N VAL A 97 0.07 -4.73 -6.47
CA VAL A 97 1.46 -4.27 -6.35
C VAL A 97 2.44 -5.40 -6.62
N GLU A 98 3.50 -5.09 -7.37
CA GLU A 98 4.60 -6.01 -7.62
C GLU A 98 5.82 -5.74 -6.70
N PRO A 99 6.70 -6.74 -6.46
CA PRO A 99 7.82 -6.59 -5.54
C PRO A 99 8.87 -5.58 -6.03
N ASP A 100 9.31 -4.65 -5.18
CA ASP A 100 10.40 -3.71 -5.52
C ASP A 100 11.72 -4.46 -5.78
N ALA A 101 11.86 -5.68 -5.26
CA ALA A 101 13.05 -6.54 -5.44
C ALA A 101 13.22 -7.10 -6.86
N ILE A 102 12.16 -7.13 -7.68
CA ILE A 102 12.17 -7.73 -9.02
C ILE A 102 12.18 -6.65 -10.12
N VAL A 103 11.58 -5.50 -9.85
CA VAL A 103 11.44 -4.42 -10.85
C VAL A 103 12.71 -3.61 -11.03
N ASP A 104 12.90 -3.09 -12.24
CA ASP A 104 14.01 -2.19 -12.57
C ASP A 104 13.93 -0.85 -11.83
N HIS A 105 12.70 -0.36 -11.59
CA HIS A 105 12.44 0.95 -11.02
C HIS A 105 11.50 0.83 -9.80
N PRO A 106 12.05 0.54 -8.60
CA PRO A 106 11.25 0.36 -7.39
C PRO A 106 10.49 1.63 -7.03
N ARG A 107 9.20 1.48 -6.69
CA ARG A 107 8.31 2.60 -6.34
C ARG A 107 7.69 2.45 -4.96
N THR A 108 7.54 1.23 -4.46
CA THR A 108 6.91 0.93 -3.18
C THR A 108 7.70 1.53 -2.01
N ILE A 109 9.03 1.63 -2.13
CA ILE A 109 9.91 2.37 -1.22
C ILE A 109 9.46 3.83 -0.97
N ASN A 110 8.84 4.50 -1.94
CA ASN A 110 8.37 5.87 -1.76
C ASN A 110 7.16 5.93 -0.82
N VAL A 111 6.29 4.90 -0.86
CA VAL A 111 5.20 4.74 0.10
C VAL A 111 5.78 4.55 1.50
N TRP A 112 6.76 3.67 1.64
CA TRP A 112 7.40 3.38 2.94
C TRP A 112 8.08 4.58 3.57
N ARG A 113 8.75 5.42 2.77
CA ARG A 113 9.35 6.68 3.25
C ARG A 113 8.32 7.66 3.81
N ILE A 114 7.11 7.67 3.23
CA ILE A 114 5.99 8.52 3.70
C ILE A 114 5.34 7.91 4.94
N ALA A 115 5.20 6.58 5.00
CA ALA A 115 4.60 5.85 6.12
C ALA A 115 5.49 5.84 7.37
N ALA A 116 6.80 5.72 7.21
CA ALA A 116 7.76 5.60 8.30
C ALA A 116 7.62 6.62 9.45
N PRO A 117 7.48 7.95 9.19
CA PRO A 117 7.31 8.94 10.26
C PRO A 117 5.95 8.90 10.97
N LYS A 118 4.99 8.12 10.48
CA LYS A 118 3.61 8.03 10.99
C LYS A 118 3.38 6.79 11.85
N ILE A 119 4.31 5.84 11.83
CA ILE A 119 4.18 4.52 12.44
C ILE A 119 4.79 4.48 13.85
N PRO A 120 4.04 3.98 14.86
CA PRO A 120 2.64 3.49 14.80
C PRO A 120 1.58 4.55 15.15
N GLU A 121 1.99 5.80 15.43
CA GLU A 121 1.17 6.80 16.15
C GLU A 121 -0.05 7.27 15.37
N THR A 122 0.09 7.63 14.10
CA THR A 122 -1.03 8.08 13.24
C THR A 122 -1.41 7.04 12.20
N LEU A 123 -0.48 6.13 11.87
CA LEU A 123 -0.69 5.03 10.93
C LEU A 123 -0.32 3.71 11.60
N SER A 124 -1.34 2.90 11.88
CA SER A 124 -1.16 1.56 12.46
C SER A 124 -1.77 0.45 11.61
N SER A 125 -2.46 0.78 10.51
CA SER A 125 -3.17 -0.22 9.69
C SER A 125 -2.73 -0.11 8.24
N ILE A 126 -2.31 -1.25 7.67
CA ILE A 126 -1.86 -1.37 6.28
C ILE A 126 -2.66 -2.49 5.62
N PHE A 127 -3.37 -2.18 4.54
CA PHE A 127 -4.03 -3.15 3.67
C PHE A 127 -3.17 -3.33 2.42
N ILE A 128 -2.63 -4.53 2.24
CA ILE A 128 -1.73 -4.84 1.13
C ILE A 128 -1.97 -6.25 0.62
N GLU A 129 -1.85 -6.42 -0.70
CA GLU A 129 -2.08 -7.72 -1.30
C GLU A 129 -0.99 -8.73 -0.94
N CYS A 130 -1.36 -9.99 -0.92
CA CYS A 130 -0.44 -11.09 -1.10
C CYS A 130 -1.20 -12.16 -1.87
N SER A 131 -1.15 -12.06 -3.20
CA SER A 131 -2.01 -12.87 -4.08
C SER A 131 -1.73 -14.36 -4.00
N TRP A 132 -0.48 -14.76 -3.80
CA TRP A 132 -0.03 -16.14 -3.96
C TRP A 132 0.63 -16.69 -2.70
N PRO A 133 0.52 -18.01 -2.42
CA PRO A 133 1.35 -18.67 -1.42
C PRO A 133 2.84 -18.66 -1.81
N SER A 134 3.68 -18.96 -0.82
CA SER A 134 5.11 -19.18 -0.98
C SER A 134 5.47 -20.15 -2.11
N GLY A 135 6.61 -19.93 -2.76
CA GLY A 135 7.19 -20.84 -3.74
C GLY A 135 6.75 -20.61 -5.19
N ARG A 136 5.87 -19.65 -5.45
CA ARG A 136 5.56 -19.23 -6.82
C ARG A 136 6.77 -18.52 -7.43
N LYS A 137 7.12 -18.87 -8.66
CA LYS A 137 8.25 -18.27 -9.38
C LYS A 137 7.96 -16.83 -9.78
N ASP A 138 9.00 -15.99 -9.76
CA ASP A 138 8.93 -14.56 -10.06
C ASP A 138 8.32 -14.25 -11.44
N ASP A 139 8.64 -15.05 -12.46
CA ASP A 139 8.12 -14.90 -13.83
C ASP A 139 6.62 -15.23 -13.97
N LEU A 140 6.03 -15.86 -12.96
CA LEU A 140 4.61 -16.22 -12.91
C LEU A 140 3.80 -15.36 -11.94
N LEU A 141 4.40 -14.34 -11.33
CA LEU A 141 3.71 -13.44 -10.41
C LEU A 141 2.73 -12.52 -11.11
N PHE A 142 3.05 -12.10 -12.35
CA PHE A 142 2.27 -11.17 -13.15
C PHE A 142 1.88 -9.89 -12.39
N GLY A 143 2.84 -9.34 -11.64
CA GLY A 143 2.67 -8.07 -10.95
C GLY A 143 2.11 -8.18 -9.52
N HIS A 144 2.26 -9.33 -8.86
CA HIS A 144 1.71 -9.60 -7.53
C HIS A 144 2.74 -10.12 -6.52
N LEU A 145 2.37 -10.14 -5.24
CA LEU A 145 3.25 -10.56 -4.13
C LEU A 145 3.08 -12.04 -3.72
N THR A 146 4.16 -12.60 -3.17
CA THR A 146 4.19 -13.81 -2.32
C THR A 146 4.59 -13.43 -0.89
N PRO A 147 4.52 -14.34 0.09
CA PRO A 147 4.91 -14.05 1.46
C PRO A 147 6.37 -13.60 1.61
N GLU A 148 7.29 -14.15 0.81
CA GLU A 148 8.70 -13.76 0.81
C GLU A 148 8.87 -12.31 0.33
N HIS A 149 8.16 -11.96 -0.75
CA HIS A 149 8.18 -10.63 -1.33
C HIS A 149 7.56 -9.59 -0.39
N LEU A 150 6.38 -9.87 0.16
CA LEU A 150 5.75 -9.00 1.16
C LEU A 150 6.64 -8.85 2.40
N GLY A 151 7.28 -9.93 2.86
CA GLY A 151 8.23 -9.87 3.96
C GLY A 151 9.45 -8.97 3.68
N ASN A 152 9.90 -8.89 2.43
CA ASN A 152 10.97 -7.97 2.02
C ASN A 152 10.49 -6.52 1.98
N GLU A 153 9.26 -6.27 1.54
CA GLU A 153 8.64 -4.94 1.61
C GLU A 153 8.47 -4.47 3.06
N LEU A 154 8.00 -5.33 3.96
CA LEU A 154 7.85 -5.01 5.38
C LEU A 154 9.20 -4.78 6.06
N ALA A 155 10.24 -5.55 5.71
CA ALA A 155 11.60 -5.28 6.19
C ALA A 155 12.16 -3.93 5.69
N THR A 156 11.78 -3.53 4.47
CA THR A 156 12.11 -2.22 3.92
C THR A 156 11.38 -1.11 4.68
N LEU A 157 10.09 -1.27 4.98
CA LEU A 157 9.34 -0.35 5.83
C LEU A 157 9.95 -0.23 7.22
N ALA A 158 10.27 -1.35 7.87
CA ALA A 158 10.95 -1.39 9.16
C ALA A 158 12.27 -0.60 9.13
N SER A 159 13.04 -0.76 8.06
CA SER A 159 14.29 -0.02 7.86
C SER A 159 14.06 1.49 7.75
N GLU A 160 13.02 1.94 7.04
CA GLU A 160 12.69 3.37 6.93
C GLU A 160 12.18 3.94 8.27
N VAL A 161 11.40 3.17 9.03
CA VAL A 161 10.96 3.54 10.39
C VAL A 161 12.17 3.74 11.32
N VAL A 162 13.09 2.78 11.35
CA VAL A 162 14.31 2.86 12.17
C VAL A 162 15.19 4.04 11.76
N LYS A 163 15.40 4.25 10.45
CA LYS A 163 16.14 5.41 9.92
C LYS A 163 15.51 6.72 10.36
N HIS A 164 14.19 6.83 10.33
CA HIS A 164 13.47 8.02 10.78
C HIS A 164 13.66 8.27 12.28
N ARG A 165 13.44 7.25 13.12
CA ARG A 165 13.63 7.34 14.58
C ARG A 165 15.06 7.78 14.95
N LEU A 166 16.07 7.19 14.30
CA LEU A 166 17.47 7.58 14.50
C LEU A 166 17.76 9.03 14.06
N ALA A 167 17.15 9.49 12.95
CA ALA A 167 17.31 10.86 12.48
C ALA A 167 16.69 11.89 13.45
N VAL A 168 15.54 11.58 14.03
CA VAL A 168 14.90 12.42 15.06
C VAL A 168 15.78 12.51 16.30
N GLN A 169 16.25 11.38 16.84
CA GLN A 169 17.16 11.34 18.00
C GLN A 169 18.47 12.10 17.75
N GLN A 170 19.02 12.02 16.53
CA GLN A 170 20.21 12.79 16.16
C GLN A 170 19.95 14.29 16.09
N ASN A 171 18.79 14.72 15.61
CA ASN A 171 18.43 16.14 15.56
C ASN A 171 18.19 16.72 16.96
N GLU A 172 17.60 15.95 17.87
CA GLU A 172 17.45 16.33 19.27
C GLU A 172 18.81 16.43 19.98
N SER A 173 19.69 15.46 19.77
CA SER A 173 21.02 15.44 20.37
C SER A 173 21.97 16.49 19.77
N ARG A 174 21.86 16.86 18.49
CA ARG A 174 22.64 17.96 17.85
C ARG A 174 22.32 19.36 18.39
N ARG A 175 21.25 19.53 19.18
CA ARG A 175 21.08 20.72 20.04
C ARG A 175 22.09 20.76 21.20
N ARG A 176 22.91 19.72 21.36
CA ARG A 176 24.14 19.68 22.18
C ARG A 176 25.32 19.24 21.29
N PRO A 177 26.53 19.80 21.45
CA PRO A 177 27.60 19.54 20.50
C PRO A 177 28.23 18.17 20.76
N LEU A 178 28.18 17.25 19.79
CA LEU A 178 29.30 16.36 19.42
C LEU A 178 28.97 15.52 18.16
N ARG A 179 29.89 15.60 17.19
CA ARG A 179 29.87 14.89 15.91
C ARG A 179 30.38 13.47 16.06
N LYS A 180 29.61 12.48 15.59
CA LYS A 180 30.14 11.25 14.97
C LYS A 180 29.31 10.94 13.72
N LYS A 181 29.94 10.99 12.55
CA LYS A 181 29.35 10.53 11.27
C LYS A 181 29.26 9.00 11.32
N LEU A 182 28.06 8.45 11.47
CA LEU A 182 27.84 7.03 11.28
C LEU A 182 27.81 6.72 9.77
N LYS A 183 28.60 5.74 9.34
CA LYS A 183 28.64 5.23 7.96
C LYS A 183 27.29 4.57 7.64
N ARG A 184 26.78 4.80 6.42
CA ARG A 184 25.63 4.10 5.82
C ARG A 184 25.98 2.62 5.62
N GLY A 185 25.82 1.80 6.64
CA GLY A 185 25.72 0.35 6.52
C GLY A 185 24.27 -0.07 6.30
N SER A 186 24.05 -1.30 5.82
CA SER A 186 22.73 -1.94 5.93
C SER A 186 22.41 -2.14 7.41
N LEU A 187 21.17 -1.86 7.82
CA LEU A 187 20.72 -2.15 9.17
C LEU A 187 20.78 -3.67 9.40
N THR A 188 21.13 -4.06 10.62
CA THR A 188 21.17 -5.45 11.09
C THR A 188 19.78 -5.92 11.50
N THR A 189 19.56 -7.23 11.55
CA THR A 189 18.29 -7.81 12.02
C THR A 189 17.93 -7.35 13.44
N GLU A 190 18.92 -7.21 14.32
CA GLU A 190 18.70 -6.69 15.68
C GLU A 190 18.24 -5.23 15.69
N GLU A 191 18.72 -4.40 14.76
CA GLU A 191 18.26 -3.00 14.64
C GLU A 191 16.84 -2.89 14.09
N LEU A 192 16.35 -3.91 13.37
CA LEU A 192 14.99 -3.97 12.84
C LEU A 192 14.00 -4.63 13.81
N LYS A 193 14.49 -5.18 14.91
CA LYS A 193 13.66 -5.90 15.87
C LYS A 193 12.53 -5.01 16.39
N ASP A 194 11.31 -5.53 16.29
CA ASP A 194 10.07 -4.88 16.74
C ASP A 194 9.86 -3.48 16.13
N ALA A 195 10.52 -3.17 15.01
CA ALA A 195 10.43 -1.85 14.38
C ALA A 195 8.99 -1.50 13.96
N LEU A 196 8.19 -2.52 13.61
CA LEU A 196 6.79 -2.40 13.23
C LEU A 196 5.82 -2.82 14.35
N LEU A 197 6.27 -2.86 15.60
CA LEU A 197 5.39 -3.10 16.74
C LEU A 197 4.24 -2.07 16.77
N GLY A 198 3.02 -2.57 16.89
CA GLY A 198 1.79 -1.75 16.84
C GLY A 198 1.21 -1.55 15.43
N VAL A 199 1.86 -2.09 14.39
CA VAL A 199 1.30 -2.13 13.03
C VAL A 199 0.52 -3.41 12.81
N CYS A 200 -0.68 -3.30 12.26
CA CYS A 200 -1.50 -4.39 11.77
C CYS A 200 -1.51 -4.39 10.23
N VAL A 201 -1.05 -5.48 9.64
CA VAL A 201 -1.02 -5.73 8.20
C VAL A 201 -2.20 -6.65 7.85
N TYR A 202 -3.17 -6.10 7.14
CA TYR A 202 -4.32 -6.82 6.61
C TYR A 202 -4.00 -7.31 5.19
N ILE A 203 -3.91 -8.62 5.03
CA ILE A 203 -3.73 -9.27 3.74
C ILE A 203 -5.04 -9.23 2.97
N ILE A 204 -5.00 -8.62 1.78
CA ILE A 204 -6.11 -8.53 0.83
C ILE A 204 -5.77 -9.26 -0.48
N HIS A 205 -6.76 -9.39 -1.37
CA HIS A 205 -6.57 -9.81 -2.76
C HIS A 205 -5.83 -11.16 -2.95
N CYS A 206 -6.09 -12.13 -2.07
CA CYS A 206 -5.63 -13.51 -2.27
C CYS A 206 -6.34 -14.12 -3.48
N LYS A 207 -5.59 -14.69 -4.44
CA LYS A 207 -6.18 -15.41 -5.58
C LYS A 207 -6.77 -16.74 -5.12
N ASP A 208 -7.66 -17.31 -5.93
CA ASP A 208 -8.26 -18.61 -5.63
C ASP A 208 -7.25 -19.77 -5.77
N ASP A 209 -7.49 -20.82 -4.99
CA ASP A 209 -6.83 -22.10 -5.20
C ASP A 209 -7.49 -22.82 -6.40
N MET A 210 -6.91 -22.59 -7.58
CA MET A 210 -7.43 -23.13 -8.84
C MET A 210 -7.39 -24.66 -8.91
N ASN A 211 -6.52 -25.31 -8.15
CA ASN A 211 -6.38 -26.76 -8.16
C ASN A 211 -7.15 -27.45 -7.03
N GLY A 212 -7.53 -26.69 -5.98
CA GLY A 212 -8.17 -27.25 -4.78
C GLY A 212 -7.23 -28.13 -3.96
N ASP A 213 -5.92 -27.90 -4.07
CA ASP A 213 -4.88 -28.70 -3.41
C ASP A 213 -4.76 -28.36 -1.91
N LEU A 214 -5.31 -27.22 -1.47
CA LEU A 214 -5.18 -26.71 -0.12
C LEU A 214 -6.28 -27.24 0.82
N SER A 215 -5.87 -27.68 2.01
CA SER A 215 -6.77 -28.19 3.04
C SER A 215 -7.55 -27.11 3.81
N LYS A 216 -7.23 -25.85 3.60
CA LYS A 216 -7.85 -24.68 4.22
C LYS A 216 -7.89 -23.51 3.22
N PRO A 217 -8.72 -22.48 3.46
CA PRO A 217 -8.79 -21.33 2.57
C PRO A 217 -7.41 -20.73 2.29
N ILE A 218 -7.12 -20.45 1.02
CA ILE A 218 -5.81 -19.96 0.57
C ILE A 218 -5.34 -18.71 1.34
N ARG A 219 -6.26 -17.82 1.70
CA ARG A 219 -5.96 -16.64 2.54
C ARG A 219 -5.36 -17.02 3.90
N GLU A 220 -5.81 -18.09 4.53
CA GLU A 220 -5.27 -18.56 5.81
C GLU A 220 -3.88 -19.17 5.64
N VAL A 221 -3.64 -19.86 4.52
CA VAL A 221 -2.31 -20.37 4.17
C VAL A 221 -1.34 -19.21 3.99
N ILE A 222 -1.72 -18.20 3.22
CA ILE A 222 -0.91 -17.02 2.94
C ILE A 222 -0.64 -16.24 4.23
N VAL A 223 -1.66 -15.96 5.05
CA VAL A 223 -1.47 -15.26 6.32
C VAL A 223 -0.50 -15.99 7.23
N ASP A 224 -0.61 -17.31 7.37
CA ASP A 224 0.32 -18.06 8.22
C ASP A 224 1.76 -18.04 7.68
N GLN A 225 1.92 -18.10 6.36
CA GLN A 225 3.24 -17.96 5.74
C GLN A 225 3.82 -16.55 5.94
N VAL A 226 3.01 -15.50 5.78
CA VAL A 226 3.44 -14.11 6.01
C VAL A 226 3.79 -13.90 7.48
N LYS A 227 2.98 -14.41 8.42
CA LYS A 227 3.29 -14.38 9.87
C LYS A 227 4.65 -15.00 10.15
N LYS A 228 4.91 -16.19 9.62
CA LYS A 228 6.19 -16.86 9.77
C LYS A 228 7.35 -16.01 9.25
N VAL A 229 7.23 -15.40 8.08
CA VAL A 229 8.27 -14.53 7.50
C VAL A 229 8.48 -13.28 8.37
N VAL A 230 7.41 -12.68 8.88
CA VAL A 230 7.46 -11.50 9.77
C VAL A 230 8.13 -11.83 11.10
N ASP A 231 7.81 -13.00 11.68
CA ASP A 231 8.38 -13.51 12.93
C ASP A 231 9.87 -13.86 12.77
N GLU A 232 10.23 -14.56 11.69
CA GLU A 232 11.63 -14.90 11.38
C GLU A 232 12.51 -13.66 11.17
N LYS A 233 11.94 -12.59 10.63
CA LYS A 233 12.60 -11.28 10.49
C LYS A 233 12.52 -10.42 11.76
N GLY A 234 11.75 -10.83 12.76
CA GLY A 234 11.59 -10.14 14.04
C GLY A 234 10.95 -8.75 13.93
N LEU A 235 10.08 -8.51 12.93
CA LEU A 235 9.60 -7.14 12.63
C LEU A 235 8.55 -6.63 13.63
N GLY A 236 7.84 -7.52 14.33
CA GLY A 236 6.84 -7.18 15.36
C GLY A 236 5.47 -6.73 14.84
N ALA A 237 5.22 -6.80 13.53
CA ALA A 237 3.91 -6.49 12.95
C ALA A 237 2.91 -7.63 13.18
N VAL A 238 1.64 -7.29 13.44
CA VAL A 238 0.54 -8.25 13.46
C VAL A 238 0.04 -8.46 12.03
N VAL A 239 -0.20 -9.70 11.64
CA VAL A 239 -0.69 -10.04 10.28
C VAL A 239 -2.05 -10.72 10.39
N LEU A 240 -3.04 -10.20 9.67
CA LEU A 240 -4.43 -10.69 9.64
C LEU A 240 -4.92 -10.84 8.20
N ALA A 241 -5.88 -11.73 7.95
CA ALA A 241 -6.63 -11.72 6.69
C ALA A 241 -7.74 -10.68 6.77
N ALA A 242 -7.93 -9.89 5.72
CA ALA A 242 -9.18 -9.19 5.51
C ALA A 242 -10.21 -10.17 4.96
N GLU A 243 -11.40 -10.21 5.57
CA GLU A 243 -12.49 -11.09 5.13
C GLU A 243 -13.67 -10.29 4.59
N GLN A 244 -14.38 -10.89 3.63
CA GLN A 244 -15.60 -10.28 3.11
C GLN A 244 -16.64 -10.17 4.23
N GLY A 245 -17.17 -8.96 4.42
CA GLY A 245 -18.11 -8.66 5.51
C GLY A 245 -17.46 -8.36 6.86
N MET A 246 -16.13 -8.39 6.95
CA MET A 246 -15.40 -7.97 8.15
C MET A 246 -15.54 -6.46 8.38
N HIS A 247 -15.76 -6.07 9.63
CA HIS A 247 -15.68 -4.69 10.09
C HIS A 247 -14.36 -4.49 10.85
N ILE A 248 -13.59 -3.47 10.46
CA ILE A 248 -12.29 -3.14 11.05
C ILE A 248 -12.36 -1.71 11.59
N GLU A 249 -11.97 -1.52 12.84
CA GLU A 249 -11.87 -0.23 13.51
C GLU A 249 -10.39 0.20 13.59
N ILE A 250 -10.09 1.46 13.27
CA ILE A 250 -8.72 2.00 13.08
C ILE A 250 -8.53 3.31 13.86
#